data_AF-A0AB37UHB6-F1
#
_entry.id   AF-A0AB37UHB6-F1
#
_cell.length_a   1.000
_cell.length_b   1.000
_cell.length_c   1.000
_cell.angle_alpha   90.00
_cell.angle_beta   90.00
_cell.angle_gamma   90.00
#
_symmetry.space_group_name_H-M   'P 1'
#
loop_
_entity.id
_entity.type
_entity.pdbx_description
1 polymer ?
#
loop_
_entity_poly.entity_id
_entity_poly.type
_entity_poly.pdbx_seq_one_letter_code
_entity_poly.pdbx_strand_id
1 'polypeptide(L)'
;MRSYDGYWGIIQHIGNNFYQVYISLKGETIGCKEGEVKFVDMSEGDRVSLLSVSARISSLLKAGLEAVDYAILETIQRSLYLTARQLMYLEVMEKDYGVSQ
;
A
#
# COMPACT_ATOMS: atom_id res chain seq x y z
N MET A 1 6.20 7.34 -5.02
CA MET A 1 6.58 7.26 -3.58
C MET A 1 6.75 8.68 -3.04
N ARG A 2 6.15 9.04 -1.91
CA ARG A 2 6.32 10.39 -1.35
C ARG A 2 7.60 10.43 -0.50
N SER A 3 8.44 11.43 -0.73
CA SER A 3 9.81 11.46 -0.19
C SER A 3 9.90 11.51 1.34
N TYR A 4 8.92 12.12 2.00
CA TYR A 4 8.97 12.43 3.43
C TYR A 4 8.31 11.38 4.33
N ASP A 5 7.34 10.63 3.81
CA ASP A 5 6.56 9.70 4.64
C ASP A 5 7.05 8.25 4.50
N GLY A 6 7.88 7.95 3.48
CA GLY A 6 8.44 6.61 3.25
C GLY A 6 7.44 5.58 2.71
N TYR A 7 6.23 6.00 2.36
CA TYR A 7 5.20 5.15 1.79
C TYR A 7 5.18 5.27 0.26
N TRP A 8 4.96 4.14 -0.40
CA TRP A 8 4.49 4.13 -1.78
C TRP A 8 2.98 4.34 -1.80
N GLY A 9 2.51 5.08 -2.80
CA GLY A 9 1.10 5.32 -3.02
C GLY A 9 0.77 5.03 -4.47
N ILE A 10 -0.43 4.51 -4.71
CA ILE A 10 -0.90 4.18 -6.05
C ILE A 10 -1.54 5.43 -6.63
N ILE A 11 -1.14 5.85 -7.83
CA ILE A 11 -1.78 6.99 -8.50
C ILE A 11 -3.23 6.60 -8.82
N GLN A 12 -4.18 7.36 -8.26
CA GLN A 12 -5.60 7.19 -8.53
C GLN A 12 -6.05 8.07 -9.71
N HIS A 13 -5.58 9.32 -9.74
CA HIS A 13 -5.95 10.29 -10.78
C HIS A 13 -4.90 11.41 -10.85
N ILE A 14 -4.65 11.91 -12.06
CA ILE A 14 -3.82 13.09 -12.30
C ILE A 14 -4.77 14.22 -12.74
N GLY A 15 -4.85 15.27 -11.93
CA GLY A 15 -5.71 16.41 -12.20
C GLY A 15 -5.19 17.24 -13.37
N ASN A 16 -6.12 17.64 -14.26
CA ASN A 16 -5.81 18.46 -15.42
C ASN A 16 -5.38 19.90 -15.06
N ASN A 17 -5.69 20.37 -13.85
CA ASN A 17 -5.30 21.69 -13.36
C ASN A 17 -4.19 21.58 -12.31
N PHE A 18 -3.10 22.34 -12.50
CA PHE A 18 -1.98 22.50 -11.56
C PHE A 18 -1.10 21.27 -11.28
N TYR A 19 -1.13 20.22 -12.12
CA TYR A 19 -0.31 19.00 -11.94
C TYR A 19 -0.46 18.39 -10.53
N GLN A 20 -1.69 18.37 -10.02
CA GLN A 20 -2.01 17.67 -8.78
C GLN A 20 -2.14 16.18 -9.04
N VAL A 21 -1.35 15.38 -8.33
CA VAL A 21 -1.39 13.92 -8.37
C VAL A 21 -2.13 13.44 -7.13
N TYR A 22 -3.20 12.69 -7.34
CA TYR A 22 -3.96 12.06 -6.26
C TYR A 22 -3.47 10.63 -6.10
N ILE A 23 -2.97 10.31 -4.92
CA ILE A 23 -2.46 8.98 -4.58
C ILE A 23 -3.33 8.33 -3.51
N SER A 24 -3.50 7.00 -3.60
CA SER A 24 -4.00 6.21 -2.50
C SER A 24 -2.84 5.93 -1.54
N LEU A 25 -2.98 6.36 -0.29
CA LEU A 25 -2.04 6.12 0.79
C LEU A 25 -2.82 5.66 2.02
N LYS A 26 -2.49 4.49 2.58
CA LYS A 26 -3.18 3.95 3.78
C LYS A 26 -4.72 3.85 3.63
N GLY A 27 -5.21 3.64 2.41
CA GLY A 27 -6.66 3.59 2.13
C GLY A 27 -7.34 4.96 2.02
N GLU A 28 -6.59 6.05 2.18
CA GLU A 28 -7.05 7.42 1.98
C GLU A 28 -6.55 7.97 0.65
N THR A 29 -7.31 8.92 0.08
CA THR A 29 -6.90 9.65 -1.11
C THR A 29 -6.20 10.95 -0.70
N ILE A 30 -4.93 11.10 -1.05
CA ILE A 30 -4.11 12.27 -0.72
C ILE A 30 -3.73 13.01 -2.00
N GLY A 31 -4.00 14.31 -2.04
CA GLY A 31 -3.52 15.19 -3.11
C GLY A 31 -2.07 15.61 -2.86
N CYS A 32 -1.21 15.41 -3.85
CA CYS A 32 0.21 15.76 -3.83
C CYS A 32 0.55 16.62 -5.05
N LYS A 33 1.60 17.44 -4.94
CA LYS A 33 2.22 18.06 -6.12
C LYS A 33 3.18 17.06 -6.77
N GLU A 34 3.37 17.17 -8.08
CA GLU A 34 4.33 16.34 -8.83
C GLU A 34 5.73 16.30 -8.19
N GLY A 35 6.26 17.45 -7.75
CA GLY A 35 7.58 17.52 -7.10
C GLY A 35 7.69 16.82 -5.73
N GLU A 36 6.57 16.44 -5.11
CA GLU A 36 6.57 15.70 -3.84
C GLU A 36 6.64 14.19 -4.03
N VAL A 37 6.38 13.72 -5.25
CA VAL A 37 6.37 12.31 -5.60
C VAL A 37 7.60 11.94 -6.43
N LYS A 38 8.23 10.83 -6.07
CA LYS A 38 9.26 10.18 -6.89
C LYS A 38 8.64 9.03 -7.66
N PHE A 39 8.86 9.01 -8.97
CA PHE A 39 8.59 7.84 -9.80
C PHE A 39 9.48 6.69 -9.34
N VAL A 40 8.92 5.49 -9.33
CA VAL A 40 9.64 4.26 -9.04
C VAL A 40 9.55 3.42 -10.30
N ASP A 41 10.70 3.18 -10.93
CA ASP A 41 10.78 2.27 -12.06
C ASP A 41 10.63 0.84 -11.55
N MET A 42 9.67 0.11 -12.10
CA MET A 42 9.21 -1.16 -11.57
C MET A 42 8.65 -2.04 -12.69
N SER A 43 8.92 -3.34 -12.63
CA SER A 43 8.36 -4.27 -13.60
C SER A 43 6.84 -4.38 -13.47
N GLU A 44 6.17 -4.74 -14.56
CA GLU A 44 4.71 -4.97 -14.51
C GLU A 44 4.34 -6.06 -13.49
N GLY A 45 5.17 -7.09 -13.35
CA GLY A 45 4.97 -8.16 -12.37
C GLY A 45 5.03 -7.66 -10.93
N ASP A 46 6.03 -6.83 -10.61
CA ASP A 46 6.15 -6.23 -9.27
C ASP A 46 4.97 -5.29 -8.98
N ARG A 47 4.53 -4.52 -9.99
CA ARG A 47 3.37 -3.63 -9.87
C ARG A 47 2.10 -4.41 -9.52
N VAL A 48 1.82 -5.50 -10.25
CA VAL A 48 0.65 -6.36 -10.00
C VAL A 48 0.73 -6.98 -8.61
N SER A 49 1.91 -7.43 -8.18
CA SER A 49 2.13 -7.98 -6.84
C SER A 49 1.83 -6.95 -5.74
N LEU A 50 2.34 -5.72 -5.86
CA LEU A 50 2.08 -4.66 -4.88
C LEU A 50 0.61 -4.25 -4.83
N LEU A 51 -0.07 -4.18 -5.98
CA LEU A 51 -1.50 -3.90 -6.03
C LEU A 51 -2.32 -4.99 -5.33
N SER A 52 -1.98 -6.26 -5.58
CA SER A 52 -2.61 -7.39 -4.91
C SER A 52 -2.44 -7.32 -3.39
N VAL A 53 -1.21 -7.05 -2.92
CA VAL A 53 -0.92 -6.92 -1.49
C VAL A 53 -1.60 -5.70 -0.88
N SER A 54 -1.67 -4.57 -1.60
CA SER A 54 -2.40 -3.40 -1.13
C SER A 54 -3.88 -3.70 -0.89
N ALA A 55 -4.51 -4.48 -1.77
CA ALA A 55 -5.92 -4.85 -1.65
C ALA A 55 -6.14 -5.76 -0.43
N ARG A 56 -5.26 -6.76 -0.25
CA ARG A 56 -5.25 -7.67 0.90
C ARG A 56 -5.14 -6.92 2.23
N ILE A 57 -4.16 -6.02 2.35
CA ILE A 57 -3.98 -5.15 3.53
C ILE A 57 -5.23 -4.30 3.76
N SER A 58 -5.79 -3.70 2.71
CA SER A 58 -7.00 -2.87 2.83
C SER A 58 -8.22 -3.66 3.32
N SER A 59 -8.28 -4.95 3.01
CA SER A 59 -9.33 -5.85 3.50
C SER A 59 -9.13 -6.15 4.99
N LEU A 60 -7.91 -6.50 5.39
CA LEU A 60 -7.54 -6.75 6.79
C LEU A 60 -7.77 -5.55 7.70
N LEU A 61 -7.45 -4.33 7.24
CA LEU A 61 -7.67 -3.11 8.02
C LEU A 61 -9.15 -2.86 8.38
N LYS A 62 -10.09 -3.52 7.72
CA LYS A 62 -11.53 -3.46 8.04
C LYS A 62 -11.95 -4.47 9.12
N ALA A 63 -11.09 -5.41 9.48
CA ALA A 63 -11.42 -6.54 10.37
C ALA A 63 -11.22 -6.26 11.87
N GLY A 64 -10.86 -5.03 12.26
CA GLY A 64 -10.69 -4.68 13.69
C GLY A 64 -9.48 -5.37 14.33
N LEU A 65 -8.29 -5.11 13.79
CA LEU A 65 -7.04 -5.78 14.16
C LEU A 65 -6.50 -5.38 15.54
N GLU A 66 -5.72 -6.28 16.15
CA GLU A 66 -4.87 -5.93 17.28
C GLU A 66 -3.77 -4.94 16.88
N ALA A 67 -3.26 -4.17 17.86
CA ALA A 67 -2.25 -3.14 17.61
C ALA A 67 -0.94 -3.69 17.01
N VAL A 68 -0.55 -4.91 17.39
CA VAL A 68 0.65 -5.58 16.87
C VAL A 68 0.48 -5.91 15.39
N ASP A 69 -0.68 -6.46 15.04
CA ASP A 69 -1.06 -6.80 13.67
C ASP A 69 -1.12 -5.57 12.77
N TYR A 70 -1.66 -4.46 13.29
CA TYR A 70 -1.63 -3.19 12.58
C TYR A 70 -0.20 -2.74 12.25
N ALA A 71 0.73 -2.84 13.20
CA ALA A 71 2.13 -2.45 12.99
C ALA A 71 2.84 -3.34 11.94
N ILE A 72 2.50 -4.64 11.91
CA ILE A 72 3.00 -5.57 10.88
C ILE A 72 2.50 -5.13 9.50
N LEU A 73 1.19 -4.90 9.34
CA LEU A 73 0.63 -4.45 8.07
C LEU A 73 1.20 -3.12 7.61
N GLU A 74 1.39 -2.18 8.54
CA GLU A 74 2.00 -0.89 8.22
C GLU A 74 3.44 -1.05 7.71
N THR A 75 4.20 -1.98 8.28
CA THR A 75 5.57 -2.28 7.85
C THR A 75 5.58 -2.91 6.45
N ILE A 76 4.65 -3.83 6.17
CA ILE A 76 4.47 -4.44 4.85
C ILE A 76 4.09 -3.37 3.82
N GLN A 77 3.17 -2.46 4.16
CA GLN A 77 2.70 -1.39 3.27
C GLN A 77 3.77 -0.34 2.93
N ARG A 78 4.85 -0.22 3.72
CA ARG A 78 5.99 0.63 3.40
C ARG A 78 7.01 -0.06 2.48
N SER A 79 6.94 -1.37 2.35
CA SER A 79 7.91 -2.17 1.61
C SER A 79 7.59 -2.18 0.12
N LEU A 80 8.54 -1.78 -0.73
CA LEU A 80 8.43 -1.91 -2.19
C LEU A 80 8.71 -3.34 -2.68
N TYR A 81 9.52 -4.09 -1.93
CA TYR A 81 9.87 -5.47 -2.23
C TYR A 81 9.50 -6.34 -1.03
N LEU A 82 8.59 -7.27 -1.26
CA LEU A 82 8.04 -8.11 -0.22
C LEU A 82 8.83 -9.40 -0.11
N THR A 83 9.29 -9.69 1.11
CA THR A 83 9.93 -10.97 1.40
C THR A 83 8.87 -12.07 1.51
N ALA A 84 9.26 -13.32 1.25
CA ALA A 84 8.39 -14.48 1.45
C ALA A 84 7.81 -14.55 2.87
N ARG A 85 8.58 -14.10 3.88
CA ARG A 85 8.13 -14.03 5.27
C ARG A 85 6.99 -13.02 5.47
N GLN A 86 7.08 -11.85 4.85
CA GLN A 86 6.02 -10.83 4.92
C GLN A 86 4.73 -11.32 4.24
N LEU A 87 4.84 -12.00 3.11
CA LEU A 87 3.69 -12.60 2.43
C LEU A 87 3.04 -13.69 3.29
N MET A 88 3.85 -14.54 3.93
CA MET A 88 3.36 -15.55 4.87
C MET A 88 2.62 -14.93 6.06
N TYR A 89 3.12 -13.82 6.62
CA TYR A 89 2.39 -13.12 7.69
C TYR A 89 1.02 -12.62 7.21
N LEU A 90 0.96 -12.05 6.01
CA LEU A 90 -0.29 -11.59 5.43
C LEU A 90 -1.30 -12.73 5.27
N GLU A 91 -0.86 -13.90 4.80
CA GLU A 91 -1.71 -15.10 4.66
C GLU A 91 -2.22 -15.63 6.01
N VAL A 92 -1.36 -15.66 7.02
CA VAL A 92 -1.73 -16.10 8.37
C VAL A 92 -2.76 -15.14 8.97
N MET A 93 -2.52 -13.84 8.87
CA MET A 93 -3.46 -12.82 9.36
C MET A 93 -4.81 -12.90 8.65
N GLU A 94 -4.84 -13.08 7.32
CA GLU A 94 -6.07 -13.26 6.56
C GLU A 94 -6.91 -14.43 7.08
N LYS A 95 -6.24 -15.54 7.41
CA LYS A 95 -6.89 -16.71 8.01
C LYS A 95 -7.40 -16.43 9.42
N ASP A 96 -6.58 -15.81 10.27
CA ASP A 96 -6.92 -15.57 11.67
C ASP A 96 -8.08 -14.58 11.83
N TYR A 97 -8.14 -13.57 10.95
CA TYR A 97 -9.21 -12.57 10.94
C TYR A 97 -10.38 -12.90 10.01
N GLY A 98 -10.40 -14.10 9.40
CA GLY A 98 -11.47 -14.54 8.52
C GLY A 98 -11.64 -13.71 7.23
N VAL A 99 -10.60 -12.99 6.83
CA VAL A 99 -10.55 -12.19 5.61
C VAL A 99 -10.10 -13.10 4.47
N SER A 100 -11.03 -13.89 3.95
CA SER A 100 -10.78 -14.77 2.80
C SER A 100 -10.73 -13.95 1.50
N GLN A 101 -9.89 -14.37 0.54
CA GLN A 101 -9.85 -13.82 -0.82
C GLN A 101 -11.14 -14.06 -1.58
#